data_AF-A0A1B0CYJ7-F1
#
_entry.id   AF-A0A1B0CYJ7-F1
#
_cell.length_a   1.000
_cell.length_b   1.000
_cell.length_c   1.000
_cell.angle_alpha   90.00
_cell.angle_beta   90.00
_cell.angle_gamma   90.00
#
_symmetry.space_group_name_H-M   'P 1'
#
loop_
_entity.id
_entity.type
_entity.pdbx_description
1 polymer ?
#
loop_
_entity_poly.entity_id
_entity_poly.type
_entity_poly.pdbx_seq_one_letter_code
_entity_poly.pdbx_strand_id
1 'polypeptide(L)'
;MASIKPEKPHEDGPTGNSPQGSRSRGPFTAAARALAATTKFNVAASPFVMNPAKLEPSPCHQNHEHTPRVVQMHPQITPAFPLAASSPIPPPYRSILGRDLRARPRILAPVLPLEQGVVSFFPPAPPSSIRNWNFNSPRSFGVHCQPDGTILISLREGISIEMTLDRAVRVLNSRSKVALALSNTGNSAALIHPNGRVYQYGSKVEIVAYDGMRKNNFVRYAKMWLKGVSFTSQNCALVYLVDSAGTRTTTDSFTDMSQDFTKVLFYRDTRYGEEFVEEVLQVLRAASWWSNEDGCDMFDVNGFRISQTPDGLVKVTRSNNKSLIRTSPGNGSATLTTNFMHCTASLGQTSHLFVRSVPR
;
A
#
# COMPACT_ATOMS: atom_id res chain seq x y z
N MET A 1 40.08 -44.02 -38.11
CA MET A 1 41.28 -43.23 -38.48
C MET A 1 40.89 -42.25 -39.59
N ALA A 2 41.78 -41.31 -39.96
CA ALA A 2 41.56 -40.17 -40.87
C ALA A 2 41.01 -40.56 -42.28
N SER A 3 40.56 -39.66 -43.18
CA SER A 3 40.99 -38.26 -43.37
C SER A 3 40.05 -37.45 -44.29
N ILE A 4 40.00 -36.12 -44.06
CA ILE A 4 40.03 -34.97 -45.01
C ILE A 4 39.39 -35.10 -46.43
N LYS A 5 38.40 -34.21 -46.70
CA LYS A 5 38.20 -33.25 -47.85
C LYS A 5 38.90 -33.50 -49.22
N PRO A 6 38.33 -33.06 -50.38
CA PRO A 6 38.05 -31.62 -50.63
C PRO A 6 36.89 -31.23 -51.63
N GLU A 7 36.78 -29.91 -51.87
CA GLU A 7 36.37 -29.08 -53.05
C GLU A 7 35.86 -29.75 -54.37
N LYS A 8 35.10 -29.12 -55.31
CA LYS A 8 34.43 -27.78 -55.51
C LYS A 8 33.35 -27.92 -56.66
N PRO A 9 32.72 -26.86 -57.27
CA PRO A 9 31.36 -26.95 -57.85
C PRO A 9 31.28 -26.68 -59.39
N HIS A 10 30.12 -26.19 -59.87
CA HIS A 10 29.65 -25.96 -61.26
C HIS A 10 29.09 -27.25 -61.94
N GLU A 11 28.06 -27.22 -62.81
CA GLU A 11 27.35 -26.10 -63.46
C GLU A 11 25.87 -26.44 -63.85
N ASP A 12 25.22 -25.51 -64.56
CA ASP A 12 23.88 -25.49 -65.19
C ASP A 12 23.41 -26.80 -65.90
N GLY A 13 22.13 -27.03 -66.25
CA GLY A 13 20.99 -26.11 -66.46
C GLY A 13 19.67 -26.85 -66.81
N PRO A 14 18.64 -26.17 -67.35
CA PRO A 14 17.23 -26.61 -67.23
C PRO A 14 16.50 -27.01 -68.54
N THR A 15 15.15 -27.09 -68.47
CA THR A 15 14.12 -27.35 -69.51
C THR A 15 13.74 -28.83 -69.75
N GLY A 16 12.47 -29.20 -69.98
CA GLY A 16 11.22 -28.43 -69.91
C GLY A 16 9.95 -29.20 -70.34
N ASN A 17 8.78 -28.57 -70.15
CA ASN A 17 7.48 -28.78 -70.85
C ASN A 17 6.67 -30.10 -70.69
N SER A 18 5.61 -30.06 -69.86
CA SER A 18 4.19 -29.80 -70.22
C SER A 18 3.51 -30.52 -71.43
N PRO A 19 2.16 -30.46 -71.60
CA PRO A 19 1.06 -30.84 -70.69
C PRO A 19 -0.16 -31.50 -71.42
N GLN A 20 -1.19 -31.96 -70.68
CA GLN A 20 -2.65 -32.04 -71.04
C GLN A 20 -3.39 -32.85 -69.93
N GLY A 21 -4.66 -32.63 -69.55
CA GLY A 21 -5.68 -31.62 -69.89
C GLY A 21 -7.06 -32.01 -69.30
N SER A 22 -8.01 -31.06 -69.18
CA SER A 22 -9.41 -31.18 -68.65
C SER A 22 -9.56 -31.26 -67.11
N ARG A 23 -10.14 -30.25 -66.40
CA ARG A 23 -11.54 -29.72 -66.29
C ARG A 23 -12.40 -30.56 -65.30
N SER A 24 -12.77 -30.09 -64.10
CA SER A 24 -13.69 -28.95 -63.87
C SER A 24 -13.97 -28.67 -62.36
N ARG A 25 -14.32 -27.42 -62.01
CA ARG A 25 -15.05 -26.91 -60.78
C ARG A 25 -14.59 -27.47 -59.40
N GLY A 26 -14.05 -26.74 -58.42
CA GLY A 26 -14.21 -25.32 -57.99
C GLY A 26 -15.30 -25.20 -56.89
N PRO A 27 -15.21 -24.30 -55.86
CA PRO A 27 -14.24 -23.22 -55.60
C PRO A 27 -13.59 -23.21 -54.18
N PHE A 28 -12.74 -22.20 -53.89
CA PHE A 28 -12.15 -21.83 -52.59
C PHE A 28 -10.99 -22.65 -52.01
N THR A 29 -9.92 -22.74 -52.80
CA THR A 29 -8.56 -22.51 -52.25
C THR A 29 -8.26 -21.02 -52.12
N ALA A 30 -7.24 -20.69 -51.31
CA ALA A 30 -6.48 -19.42 -51.29
C ALA A 30 -7.17 -18.15 -50.72
N ALA A 31 -7.10 -18.01 -49.39
CA ALA A 31 -6.89 -16.71 -48.72
C ALA A 31 -5.81 -16.80 -47.61
N ALA A 32 -4.87 -17.73 -47.73
CA ALA A 32 -3.63 -17.71 -46.96
C ALA A 32 -2.65 -16.77 -47.68
N ARG A 33 -2.09 -15.79 -46.95
CA ARG A 33 -1.32 -14.62 -47.46
C ARG A 33 -2.12 -13.54 -48.20
N ALA A 34 -2.96 -12.81 -47.45
CA ALA A 34 -3.02 -11.34 -47.52
C ALA A 34 -3.92 -10.79 -46.43
N LEU A 35 -3.36 -10.36 -45.28
CA LEU A 35 -3.97 -9.37 -44.37
C LEU A 35 -2.93 -8.85 -43.34
N ALA A 36 -1.74 -8.51 -43.83
CA ALA A 36 -0.85 -7.59 -43.11
C ALA A 36 -1.34 -6.15 -43.35
N ALA A 37 -2.39 -5.75 -42.64
CA ALA A 37 -3.06 -4.46 -42.84
C ALA A 37 -3.37 -3.75 -41.52
N THR A 38 -2.39 -2.97 -41.05
CA THR A 38 -2.59 -1.67 -40.37
C THR A 38 -3.75 -1.55 -39.36
N THR A 39 -3.61 -2.15 -38.18
CA THR A 39 -4.24 -1.58 -36.99
C THR A 39 -3.47 -0.32 -36.57
N LYS A 40 -4.00 0.86 -36.93
CA LYS A 40 -3.46 2.15 -36.49
C LYS A 40 -3.67 2.32 -34.98
N PHE A 41 -2.70 1.86 -34.18
CA PHE A 41 -2.58 2.24 -32.79
C PHE A 41 -2.33 3.76 -32.73
N ASN A 42 -3.20 4.51 -32.05
CA ASN A 42 -3.10 5.97 -32.02
C ASN A 42 -2.02 6.42 -31.02
N VAL A 43 -0.76 6.32 -31.43
CA VAL A 43 0.42 6.79 -30.66
C VAL A 43 0.54 8.32 -30.80
N ALA A 44 -0.48 9.03 -30.32
CA ALA A 44 -0.51 10.49 -30.21
C ALA A 44 -0.24 10.93 -28.76
N ALA A 45 0.83 10.37 -28.17
CA ALA A 45 1.45 10.86 -26.95
C ALA A 45 2.95 10.97 -27.23
N SER A 46 3.40 12.17 -27.61
CA SER A 46 4.80 12.43 -27.87
C SER A 46 5.64 12.09 -26.64
N PRO A 47 6.80 11.42 -26.79
CA PRO A 47 7.72 11.24 -25.67
C PRO A 47 8.17 12.63 -25.16
N PHE A 48 8.23 12.79 -23.84
CA PHE A 48 8.67 14.04 -23.22
C PHE A 48 10.13 14.32 -23.53
N VAL A 49 10.38 15.12 -24.57
CA VAL A 49 11.71 15.69 -24.85
C VAL A 49 11.91 16.87 -23.91
N MET A 50 12.68 16.66 -22.83
CA MET A 50 13.23 17.77 -22.06
C MET A 50 14.33 18.45 -22.87
N ASN A 51 14.13 19.71 -23.25
CA ASN A 51 15.21 20.56 -23.72
C ASN A 51 16.14 20.89 -22.53
N PRO A 52 17.45 20.60 -22.59
CA PRO A 52 18.39 21.08 -21.59
C PRO A 52 18.60 22.59 -21.80
N ALA A 53 18.03 23.41 -20.92
CA ALA A 53 18.34 24.82 -20.87
C ALA A 53 19.78 25.01 -20.37
N LYS A 54 20.56 25.84 -21.08
CA LYS A 54 21.92 26.21 -20.71
C LYS A 54 21.95 26.85 -19.32
N LEU A 55 22.91 26.42 -18.50
CA LEU A 55 23.44 27.19 -17.38
C LEU A 55 24.96 27.15 -17.48
N GLU A 56 25.58 28.33 -17.60
CA GLU A 56 27.04 28.48 -17.55
C GLU A 56 27.55 28.45 -16.09
N PRO A 57 28.82 28.07 -15.87
CA PRO A 57 29.35 27.88 -14.52
C PRO A 57 29.87 29.17 -13.89
N SER A 58 29.91 29.19 -12.56
CA SER A 58 30.79 30.07 -11.78
C SER A 58 31.35 29.29 -10.56
N PRO A 59 32.57 29.60 -10.08
CA PRO A 59 33.39 28.63 -9.36
C PRO A 59 33.51 28.86 -7.84
N CYS A 60 34.36 28.04 -7.19
CA CYS A 60 34.76 27.98 -5.77
C CYS A 60 33.89 27.05 -4.87
N HIS A 61 34.38 26.38 -3.81
CA HIS A 61 35.71 26.35 -3.17
C HIS A 61 36.09 24.91 -2.69
N GLN A 62 37.20 24.76 -1.95
CA GLN A 62 37.89 23.49 -1.62
C GLN A 62 37.46 22.81 -0.29
N ASN A 63 37.81 21.52 -0.17
CA ASN A 63 38.12 20.73 1.05
C ASN A 63 37.03 20.48 2.13
N HIS A 64 36.68 19.21 2.35
CA HIS A 64 37.36 18.36 3.35
C HIS A 64 36.83 16.91 3.35
N GLU A 65 37.72 15.91 3.41
CA GLU A 65 37.34 14.50 3.65
C GLU A 65 36.95 14.28 5.12
N HIS A 66 35.73 13.79 5.38
CA HIS A 66 35.37 13.21 6.67
C HIS A 66 34.57 11.91 6.50
N THR A 67 35.05 10.87 7.18
CA THR A 67 34.47 9.52 7.15
C THR A 67 33.10 9.45 7.85
N PRO A 68 32.14 8.66 7.34
CA PRO A 68 30.81 8.59 7.92
C PRO A 68 30.81 7.89 9.30
N ARG A 69 30.18 8.53 10.29
CA ARG A 69 29.94 7.93 11.61
C ARG A 69 28.74 6.98 11.58
N VAL A 70 29.00 5.69 11.79
CA VAL A 70 27.96 4.73 12.18
C VAL A 70 27.64 4.92 13.66
N VAL A 71 26.37 5.14 14.01
CA VAL A 71 25.91 5.28 15.40
C VAL A 71 24.92 4.16 15.73
N GLN A 72 25.27 3.33 16.72
CA GLN A 72 24.43 2.23 17.19
C GLN A 72 23.37 2.76 18.16
N MET A 73 22.09 2.72 17.76
CA MET A 73 21.00 3.26 18.58
C MET A 73 20.66 2.36 19.77
N HIS A 74 20.44 2.97 20.93
CA HIS A 74 19.94 2.33 22.14
C HIS A 74 18.49 2.79 22.41
N PRO A 75 17.55 1.90 22.79
CA PRO A 75 16.19 2.28 23.14
C PRO A 75 16.12 2.99 24.51
N GLN A 76 15.23 3.97 24.65
CA GLN A 76 14.92 4.62 25.93
C GLN A 76 13.49 4.32 26.38
N ILE A 77 13.29 4.27 27.71
CA ILE A 77 12.01 4.08 28.40
C ILE A 77 11.86 5.20 29.44
N THR A 78 10.67 5.79 29.56
CA THR A 78 10.39 6.94 30.46
C THR A 78 9.60 6.53 31.71
N PRO A 79 9.99 6.97 32.93
CA PRO A 79 9.27 6.68 34.19
C PRO A 79 8.30 7.79 34.62
N ALA A 80 7.42 7.49 35.58
CA ALA A 80 6.42 8.40 36.17
C ALA A 80 6.55 8.52 37.72
N PHE A 81 6.03 9.61 38.30
CA PHE A 81 6.11 9.95 39.74
C PHE A 81 4.81 10.66 40.25
N PRO A 82 4.56 10.79 41.59
CA PRO A 82 3.22 10.55 42.16
C PRO A 82 2.55 11.71 42.95
N LEU A 83 1.37 11.41 43.52
CA LEU A 83 0.42 12.25 44.27
C LEU A 83 0.74 12.45 45.78
N ALA A 84 0.08 13.43 46.43
CA ALA A 84 0.11 13.66 47.89
C ALA A 84 -1.26 14.09 48.52
N ALA A 85 -1.55 13.52 49.71
CA ALA A 85 -2.44 13.89 50.86
C ALA A 85 -3.30 15.20 50.82
N SER A 86 -4.63 15.25 51.06
CA SER A 86 -5.49 15.08 52.30
C SER A 86 -5.63 16.36 53.19
N SER A 87 -6.57 16.60 54.15
CA SER A 87 -7.47 15.73 54.97
C SER A 87 -8.98 16.19 55.13
N PRO A 88 -9.55 16.81 56.22
CA PRO A 88 -10.83 16.28 56.78
C PRO A 88 -12.02 17.24 57.19
N ILE A 89 -13.27 16.76 56.97
CA ILE A 89 -14.44 16.53 57.90
C ILE A 89 -14.60 17.49 59.14
N PRO A 90 -15.78 18.12 59.48
CA PRO A 90 -16.96 17.46 60.13
C PRO A 90 -18.38 18.16 59.92
N PRO A 91 -19.45 18.04 60.78
CA PRO A 91 -20.74 17.44 60.37
C PRO A 91 -22.03 18.27 60.78
N PRO A 92 -23.14 17.72 61.33
CA PRO A 92 -24.31 17.08 60.67
C PRO A 92 -25.69 17.72 61.00
N TYR A 93 -26.79 17.25 60.38
CA TYR A 93 -28.16 17.37 60.94
C TYR A 93 -29.05 16.12 60.72
N ARG A 94 -29.95 15.85 61.67
CA ARG A 94 -31.01 14.79 61.68
C ARG A 94 -32.23 15.23 60.82
N SER A 95 -33.22 14.42 60.40
CA SER A 95 -34.17 13.62 61.21
C SER A 95 -35.18 12.88 60.28
N ILE A 96 -35.35 11.53 60.33
CA ILE A 96 -36.43 10.73 60.99
C ILE A 96 -37.76 10.53 60.20
N LEU A 97 -38.30 9.29 60.29
CA LEU A 97 -39.59 8.69 59.82
C LEU A 97 -39.64 8.11 58.39
N GLY A 98 -39.96 6.82 58.18
CA GLY A 98 -40.07 5.71 59.14
C GLY A 98 -40.61 4.38 58.58
N ARG A 99 -40.38 3.28 59.32
CA ARG A 99 -41.13 2.00 59.45
C ARG A 99 -41.49 1.16 58.19
N ASP A 100 -41.52 -0.19 58.22
CA ASP A 100 -41.10 -1.16 59.25
C ASP A 100 -40.87 -2.60 58.70
N LEU A 101 -39.88 -3.28 59.30
CA LEU A 101 -39.83 -4.69 59.76
C LEU A 101 -40.48 -5.86 58.96
N ARG A 102 -39.64 -6.82 58.53
CA ARG A 102 -39.47 -8.23 59.03
C ARG A 102 -38.63 -9.03 57.99
N ALA A 103 -37.32 -9.33 58.15
CA ALA A 103 -36.57 -10.09 59.16
C ALA A 103 -36.91 -11.60 59.21
N ARG A 104 -36.00 -12.59 59.29
CA ARG A 104 -34.51 -12.79 59.20
C ARG A 104 -34.29 -14.36 59.26
N PRO A 105 -33.08 -14.99 59.26
CA PRO A 105 -31.70 -14.47 59.26
C PRO A 105 -30.77 -15.01 58.15
N ARG A 106 -29.60 -14.38 57.98
CA ARG A 106 -28.41 -14.92 57.29
C ARG A 106 -27.40 -15.42 58.32
N ILE A 107 -26.62 -16.44 57.96
CA ILE A 107 -25.20 -16.52 58.36
C ILE A 107 -24.39 -15.91 57.20
N LEU A 108 -23.42 -15.04 57.50
CA LEU A 108 -22.60 -14.35 56.51
C LEU A 108 -21.16 -14.83 56.55
N ALA A 109 -20.59 -15.10 55.38
CA ALA A 109 -19.16 -14.92 55.13
C ALA A 109 -18.92 -13.48 54.60
N PRO A 110 -17.73 -12.89 54.80
CA PRO A 110 -17.46 -11.51 54.41
C PRO A 110 -17.07 -11.36 52.93
N VAL A 111 -17.64 -10.37 52.25
CA VAL A 111 -17.15 -9.83 50.97
C VAL A 111 -17.20 -8.30 51.07
N LEU A 112 -16.13 -7.65 50.60
CA LEU A 112 -15.94 -6.19 50.65
C LEU A 112 -16.77 -5.46 49.55
N PRO A 113 -17.09 -4.17 49.73
CA PRO A 113 -18.12 -3.50 48.93
C PRO A 113 -17.65 -2.96 47.57
N LEU A 114 -18.64 -2.77 46.71
CA LEU A 114 -18.57 -2.12 45.38
C LEU A 114 -19.59 -0.96 45.36
N GLU A 115 -19.13 0.23 44.98
CA GLU A 115 -19.90 1.46 44.66
C GLU A 115 -19.05 2.16 43.57
N GLN A 116 -19.48 2.54 42.35
CA GLN A 116 -20.70 3.24 41.88
C GLN A 116 -20.88 4.63 42.52
N GLY A 117 -21.20 5.74 41.84
CA GLY A 117 -21.28 6.06 40.41
C GLY A 117 -22.21 7.27 40.14
N VAL A 118 -21.85 8.20 39.25
CA VAL A 118 -22.72 9.26 38.64
C VAL A 118 -22.12 9.58 37.25
N VAL A 119 -22.67 9.33 36.06
CA VAL A 119 -23.99 9.55 35.40
C VAL A 119 -24.07 10.87 34.58
N SER A 120 -23.72 10.72 33.29
CA SER A 120 -24.18 11.34 32.02
C SER A 120 -24.80 12.76 31.90
N PHE A 121 -24.56 13.39 30.75
CA PHE A 121 -25.60 14.08 29.96
C PHE A 121 -25.46 13.84 28.44
N PHE A 122 -26.61 13.73 27.75
CA PHE A 122 -26.88 13.57 26.29
C PHE A 122 -26.91 12.14 25.65
N PRO A 123 -27.91 11.84 24.79
CA PRO A 123 -28.12 10.56 24.08
C PRO A 123 -27.42 10.52 22.68
N PRO A 124 -27.46 9.40 21.92
CA PRO A 124 -26.37 9.01 21.02
C PRO A 124 -26.44 9.57 19.59
N ALA A 125 -25.30 9.55 18.90
CA ALA A 125 -25.21 9.74 17.45
C ALA A 125 -25.18 8.39 16.69
N PRO A 126 -25.87 8.27 15.54
CA PRO A 126 -25.81 7.08 14.68
C PRO A 126 -24.46 6.98 13.94
N PRO A 127 -24.11 5.81 13.36
CA PRO A 127 -22.78 5.59 12.79
C PRO A 127 -22.55 6.39 11.50
N SER A 128 -21.72 7.43 11.56
CA SER A 128 -21.37 8.27 10.41
C SER A 128 -19.86 8.45 10.22
N SER A 129 -19.33 7.79 9.19
CA SER A 129 -18.27 8.23 8.26
C SER A 129 -16.98 8.89 8.80
N ILE A 130 -15.89 8.10 8.78
CA ILE A 130 -14.50 8.51 8.49
C ILE A 130 -14.04 9.86 9.10
N ARG A 131 -14.10 9.99 10.42
CA ARG A 131 -13.33 10.99 11.17
C ARG A 131 -12.79 10.40 12.47
N ASN A 132 -11.48 10.15 12.49
CA ASN A 132 -10.54 10.37 13.61
C ASN A 132 -9.26 9.56 13.37
N TRP A 133 -8.43 10.06 12.45
CA TRP A 133 -7.03 9.69 12.44
C TRP A 133 -6.30 10.59 13.45
N ASN A 134 -6.11 10.11 14.68
CA ASN A 134 -5.34 10.83 15.70
C ASN A 134 -3.84 10.74 15.36
N PHE A 135 -3.39 11.61 14.45
CA PHE A 135 -1.98 11.74 14.06
C PHE A 135 -1.12 12.52 15.07
N ASN A 136 -1.72 13.14 16.09
CA ASN A 136 -1.03 13.99 17.08
C ASN A 136 -0.45 13.18 18.25
N SER A 137 0.63 12.46 18.00
CA SER A 137 1.64 12.15 19.02
C SER A 137 2.96 12.77 18.56
N PRO A 138 3.79 13.36 19.44
CA PRO A 138 5.11 13.87 19.10
C PRO A 138 6.07 12.69 18.86
N ARG A 139 5.88 12.01 17.72
CA ARG A 139 6.69 10.86 17.31
C ARG A 139 8.08 11.36 16.96
N SER A 140 9.04 11.07 17.83
CA SER A 140 10.46 11.32 17.56
C SER A 140 10.87 10.57 16.29
N PHE A 141 11.62 11.26 15.43
CA PHE A 141 12.19 10.67 14.23
C PHE A 141 13.03 9.42 14.60
N GLY A 142 12.92 8.36 13.80
CA GLY A 142 13.63 7.10 14.02
C GLY A 142 12.73 5.88 14.17
N VAL A 143 13.30 4.80 14.70
CA VAL A 143 12.66 3.47 14.78
C VAL A 143 12.30 3.14 16.23
N HIS A 144 11.09 2.64 16.45
CA HIS A 144 10.47 2.39 17.75
C HIS A 144 9.79 1.03 17.79
N CYS A 145 9.76 0.38 18.96
CA CYS A 145 8.86 -0.73 19.22
C CYS A 145 7.52 -0.17 19.69
N GLN A 146 6.42 -0.64 19.12
CA GLN A 146 5.07 -0.37 19.61
C GLN A 146 4.67 -1.39 20.69
N PRO A 147 3.72 -1.06 21.60
CA PRO A 147 3.22 -2.01 22.60
C PRO A 147 2.56 -3.26 22.01
N ASP A 148 2.00 -3.16 20.80
CA ASP A 148 1.37 -4.26 20.08
C ASP A 148 2.37 -5.19 19.35
N GLY A 149 3.65 -5.20 19.75
CA GLY A 149 4.67 -6.06 19.14
C GLY A 149 4.92 -5.76 17.66
N THR A 150 4.79 -4.49 17.25
CA THR A 150 5.10 -4.02 15.89
C THR A 150 6.22 -2.99 15.88
N ILE A 151 6.88 -2.83 14.73
CA ILE A 151 7.93 -1.83 14.49
C ILE A 151 7.30 -0.59 13.89
N LEU A 152 7.58 0.59 14.47
CA LEU A 152 7.20 1.88 13.93
C LEU A 152 8.45 2.67 13.53
N ILE A 153 8.49 3.11 12.28
CA ILE A 153 9.51 4.04 11.77
C ILE A 153 8.81 5.38 11.52
N SER A 154 9.19 6.40 12.27
CA SER A 154 8.67 7.75 12.13
C SER A 154 9.66 8.59 11.33
N LEU A 155 9.21 9.10 10.18
CA LEU A 155 10.03 9.79 9.19
C LEU A 155 9.63 11.27 9.10
N ARG A 156 10.40 12.06 8.35
CA ARG A 156 10.09 13.47 8.09
C ARG A 156 8.78 13.61 7.30
N GLU A 157 8.24 14.82 7.25
CA GLU A 157 7.08 15.18 6.42
C GLU A 157 5.79 14.37 6.68
N GLY A 158 5.62 13.89 7.92
CA GLY A 158 4.39 13.21 8.34
C GLY A 158 4.21 11.82 7.72
N ILE A 159 5.31 11.18 7.31
CA ILE A 159 5.32 9.78 6.87
C ILE A 159 5.68 8.87 8.03
N SER A 160 4.98 7.75 8.15
CA SER A 160 5.34 6.67 9.07
C SER A 160 5.21 5.30 8.39
N ILE A 161 6.05 4.37 8.80
CA ILE A 161 6.05 2.99 8.32
C ILE A 161 5.86 2.07 9.52
N GLU A 162 4.82 1.24 9.48
CA GLU A 162 4.58 0.17 10.44
C GLU A 162 5.05 -1.15 9.80
N MET A 163 5.70 -2.03 10.58
CA MET A 163 6.13 -3.36 10.14
C MET A 163 5.82 -4.42 11.21
N THR A 164 5.34 -5.59 10.80
CA THR A 164 5.24 -6.77 11.68
C THR A 164 6.57 -7.55 11.67
N LEU A 165 6.80 -8.44 12.64
CA LEU A 165 7.93 -9.37 12.61
C LEU A 165 7.98 -10.18 11.30
N ASP A 166 6.82 -10.65 10.83
CA ASP A 166 6.72 -11.44 9.59
C ASP A 166 6.77 -10.60 8.30
N ARG A 167 7.28 -9.37 8.38
CA ARG A 167 7.58 -8.51 7.22
C ARG A 167 6.36 -8.06 6.41
N ALA A 168 5.15 -8.04 6.98
CA ALA A 168 4.11 -7.16 6.45
C ALA A 168 4.51 -5.69 6.72
N VAL A 169 4.13 -4.79 5.82
CA VAL A 169 4.50 -3.37 5.88
C VAL A 169 3.29 -2.52 5.55
N ARG A 170 3.09 -1.45 6.31
CA ARG A 170 2.09 -0.41 6.07
C ARG A 170 2.75 0.96 6.11
N VAL A 171 2.57 1.76 5.06
CA VAL A 171 3.12 3.11 4.94
C VAL A 171 1.98 4.12 4.97
N LEU A 172 2.04 5.06 5.90
CA LEU A 172 1.08 6.13 6.06
C LEU A 172 1.76 7.46 5.72
N ASN A 173 1.15 8.24 4.83
CA ASN A 173 1.55 9.60 4.48
C ASN A 173 0.39 10.52 4.86
N SER A 174 0.50 11.08 6.06
CA SER A 174 -0.59 11.86 6.69
C SER A 174 -0.88 13.16 5.93
N ARG A 175 0.16 13.82 5.39
CA ARG A 175 0.05 15.09 4.63
C ARG A 175 -0.84 14.97 3.39
N SER A 176 -0.73 13.87 2.65
CA SER A 176 -1.51 13.62 1.43
C SER A 176 -2.69 12.65 1.60
N LYS A 177 -2.89 12.12 2.82
CA LYS A 177 -3.93 11.12 3.15
C LYS A 177 -3.81 9.84 2.32
N VAL A 178 -2.58 9.39 2.13
CA VAL A 178 -2.25 8.14 1.43
C VAL A 178 -1.89 7.06 2.45
N ALA A 179 -2.45 5.87 2.26
CA ALA A 179 -2.09 4.67 3.01
C ALA A 179 -1.80 3.53 2.03
N LEU A 180 -0.69 2.83 2.25
CA LEU A 180 -0.24 1.70 1.43
C LEU A 180 0.02 0.53 2.36
N ALA A 181 -0.29 -0.70 1.97
CA ALA A 181 0.11 -1.90 2.71
C ALA A 181 0.48 -3.06 1.79
N LEU A 182 1.35 -3.93 2.31
CA LEU A 182 1.85 -5.14 1.65
C LEU A 182 1.88 -6.28 2.69
N SER A 183 1.29 -7.43 2.36
CA SER A 183 1.31 -8.61 3.23
C SER A 183 2.72 -9.18 3.41
N ASN A 184 2.92 -9.97 4.48
CA ASN A 184 4.11 -10.79 4.74
C ASN A 184 4.65 -11.50 3.47
N THR A 185 3.79 -12.15 2.70
CA THR A 185 4.14 -12.87 1.47
C THR A 185 4.39 -11.96 0.25
N GLY A 186 3.89 -10.71 0.27
CA GLY A 186 3.85 -9.83 -0.91
C GLY A 186 2.85 -10.26 -1.98
N ASN A 187 2.01 -11.26 -1.70
CA ASN A 187 0.95 -11.76 -2.59
C ASN A 187 -0.38 -11.01 -2.42
N SER A 188 -0.48 -10.07 -1.47
CA SER A 188 -1.62 -9.17 -1.33
C SER A 188 -1.13 -7.78 -0.96
N ALA A 189 -1.80 -6.75 -1.49
CA ALA A 189 -1.41 -5.36 -1.32
C ALA A 189 -2.63 -4.43 -1.34
N ALA A 190 -2.51 -3.28 -0.68
CA ALA A 190 -3.58 -2.31 -0.53
C ALA A 190 -3.04 -0.89 -0.77
N LEU A 191 -3.85 -0.05 -1.40
CA LEU A 191 -3.63 1.37 -1.58
C LEU A 191 -4.92 2.13 -1.31
N ILE A 192 -4.83 3.18 -0.49
CA ILE A 192 -5.84 4.22 -0.29
C ILE A 192 -5.19 5.54 -0.66
N HIS A 193 -5.81 6.26 -1.59
CA HIS A 193 -5.37 7.56 -2.09
C HIS A 193 -6.63 8.42 -2.36
N PRO A 194 -6.57 9.76 -2.36
CA PRO A 194 -7.78 10.56 -2.59
C PRO A 194 -8.46 10.35 -3.96
N ASN A 195 -7.71 9.93 -4.99
CA ASN A 195 -8.24 9.49 -6.30
C ASN A 195 -8.77 8.05 -6.34
N GLY A 196 -8.74 7.30 -5.24
CA GLY A 196 -9.27 5.94 -5.23
C GLY A 196 -8.51 4.94 -4.36
N ARG A 197 -9.02 3.72 -4.40
CA ARG A 197 -8.62 2.60 -3.56
C ARG A 197 -8.35 1.40 -4.43
N VAL A 198 -7.31 0.65 -4.11
CA VAL A 198 -6.92 -0.56 -4.84
C VAL A 198 -6.61 -1.66 -3.84
N TYR A 199 -7.23 -2.82 -4.02
CA TYR A 199 -6.98 -4.01 -3.24
C TYR A 199 -6.60 -5.16 -4.16
N GLN A 200 -5.38 -5.67 -4.00
CA GLN A 200 -4.81 -6.76 -4.78
C GLN A 200 -4.68 -7.99 -3.88
N TYR A 201 -5.20 -9.13 -4.35
CA TYR A 201 -5.10 -10.41 -3.66
C TYR A 201 -4.91 -11.55 -4.68
N GLY A 202 -3.69 -12.11 -4.70
CA GLY A 202 -3.25 -12.97 -5.80
C GLY A 202 -3.28 -12.22 -7.14
N SER A 203 -3.70 -12.89 -8.21
CA SER A 203 -3.85 -12.29 -9.55
C SER A 203 -5.08 -11.39 -9.71
N LYS A 204 -5.94 -11.25 -8.68
CA LYS A 204 -7.13 -10.40 -8.71
C LYS A 204 -6.82 -9.02 -8.12
N VAL A 205 -7.35 -7.99 -8.77
CA VAL A 205 -7.26 -6.59 -8.32
C VAL A 205 -8.64 -5.95 -8.36
N GLU A 206 -9.09 -5.42 -7.24
CA GLU A 206 -10.31 -4.61 -7.13
C GLU A 206 -9.93 -3.14 -6.94
N ILE A 207 -10.65 -2.27 -7.66
CA ILE A 207 -10.35 -0.86 -7.81
C ILE A 207 -11.64 -0.08 -7.58
N VAL A 208 -11.57 0.95 -6.75
CA VAL A 208 -12.58 2.01 -6.68
C VAL A 208 -11.91 3.31 -7.08
N ALA A 209 -12.31 3.89 -8.20
CA ALA A 209 -11.80 5.17 -8.67
C ALA A 209 -12.71 6.31 -8.19
N TYR A 210 -12.07 7.36 -7.67
CA TYR A 210 -12.67 8.64 -7.30
C TYR A 210 -11.97 9.75 -8.07
N ASP A 211 -12.62 10.91 -8.18
CA ASP A 211 -11.92 12.14 -8.53
C ASP A 211 -11.53 12.88 -7.25
N GLY A 212 -10.28 12.72 -6.82
CA GLY A 212 -9.76 13.40 -5.62
C GLY A 212 -9.66 14.91 -5.77
N MET A 213 -9.69 15.43 -7.01
CA MET A 213 -9.79 16.86 -7.33
C MET A 213 -11.25 17.35 -7.37
N ARG A 214 -12.23 16.46 -7.17
CA ARG A 214 -13.68 16.74 -7.11
C ARG A 214 -14.24 17.46 -8.34
N LYS A 215 -13.67 17.25 -9.54
CA LYS A 215 -14.27 17.73 -10.80
C LYS A 215 -15.49 16.90 -11.19
N ASN A 216 -15.60 15.66 -10.69
CA ASN A 216 -16.82 14.85 -10.74
C ASN A 216 -17.04 14.01 -9.47
N ASN A 217 -18.29 13.67 -9.18
CA ASN A 217 -18.67 12.85 -8.02
C ASN A 217 -18.92 11.37 -8.36
N PHE A 218 -18.52 10.91 -9.56
CA PHE A 218 -18.80 9.54 -10.00
C PHE A 218 -17.80 8.54 -9.42
N VAL A 219 -18.26 7.71 -8.50
CA VAL A 219 -17.53 6.55 -8.02
C VAL A 219 -17.66 5.41 -9.04
N ARG A 220 -16.51 4.91 -9.52
CA ARG A 220 -16.44 3.82 -10.50
C ARG A 220 -15.68 2.64 -9.91
N TYR A 221 -16.11 1.44 -10.26
CA TYR A 221 -15.56 0.18 -9.75
C TYR A 221 -14.99 -0.62 -10.92
N ALA A 222 -13.82 -1.22 -10.74
CA ALA A 222 -13.22 -2.15 -11.69
C ALA A 222 -12.62 -3.37 -10.97
N LYS A 223 -12.78 -4.56 -11.53
CA LYS A 223 -12.26 -5.82 -11.01
C LYS A 223 -11.50 -6.55 -12.12
N MET A 224 -10.18 -6.56 -12.02
CA MET A 224 -9.27 -7.23 -12.96
C MET A 224 -8.97 -8.64 -12.45
N TRP A 225 -9.19 -9.66 -13.28
CA TRP A 225 -8.91 -11.06 -12.94
C TRP A 225 -8.84 -11.95 -14.20
N LEU A 226 -8.66 -13.26 -14.00
CA LEU A 226 -8.52 -14.24 -15.09
C LEU A 226 -9.67 -14.24 -16.11
N LYS A 227 -10.88 -13.83 -15.70
CA LYS A 227 -12.06 -13.77 -16.60
C LYS A 227 -12.14 -12.48 -17.45
N GLY A 228 -11.24 -11.51 -17.26
CA GLY A 228 -11.29 -10.19 -17.90
C GLY A 228 -11.35 -9.06 -16.88
N VAL A 229 -12.04 -7.96 -17.24
CA VAL A 229 -12.25 -6.81 -16.34
C VAL A 229 -13.74 -6.52 -16.19
N SER A 230 -14.23 -6.62 -14.95
CA SER A 230 -15.62 -6.29 -14.61
C SER A 230 -15.73 -4.84 -14.16
N PHE A 231 -16.66 -4.07 -14.71
CA PHE A 231 -16.88 -2.65 -14.43
C PHE A 231 -18.29 -2.37 -13.93
N THR A 232 -18.42 -1.46 -12.97
CA THR A 232 -19.71 -0.82 -12.64
C THR A 232 -19.49 0.59 -12.09
N SER A 233 -20.57 1.30 -11.78
CA SER A 233 -20.57 2.61 -11.13
C SER A 233 -21.48 2.59 -9.90
N GLN A 234 -21.25 3.49 -8.95
CA GLN A 234 -22.13 3.59 -7.78
C GLN A 234 -23.58 3.84 -8.22
N ASN A 235 -24.51 3.16 -7.53
CA ASN A 235 -25.94 3.16 -7.82
C ASN A 235 -26.33 2.57 -9.20
N CYS A 236 -25.42 1.86 -9.87
CA CYS A 236 -25.74 1.08 -11.06
C CYS A 236 -26.06 -0.38 -10.69
N ALA A 237 -27.18 -0.90 -11.16
CA ALA A 237 -27.54 -2.32 -11.01
C ALA A 237 -26.79 -3.25 -11.99
N LEU A 238 -26.22 -2.70 -13.07
CA LEU A 238 -25.54 -3.47 -14.10
C LEU A 238 -24.03 -3.52 -13.83
N VAL A 239 -23.45 -4.71 -14.02
CA VAL A 239 -22.01 -4.93 -14.05
C VAL A 239 -21.65 -5.47 -15.43
N TYR A 240 -20.66 -4.87 -16.07
CA TYR A 240 -20.19 -5.24 -17.41
C TYR A 240 -18.85 -5.98 -17.30
N LEU A 241 -18.77 -7.20 -17.80
CA LEU A 241 -17.52 -7.93 -17.98
C LEU A 241 -17.01 -7.69 -19.41
N VAL A 242 -15.75 -7.27 -19.51
CA VAL A 242 -15.02 -7.06 -20.76
C VAL A 242 -13.87 -8.05 -20.84
N ASP A 243 -13.86 -8.90 -21.87
CA ASP A 243 -12.79 -9.84 -22.18
C ASP A 243 -12.62 -10.04 -23.70
N SER A 244 -11.88 -11.08 -24.11
CA SER A 244 -11.64 -11.40 -25.52
C SER A 244 -12.90 -11.81 -26.30
N ALA A 245 -14.00 -12.19 -25.63
CA ALA A 245 -15.29 -12.45 -26.26
C ALA A 245 -16.15 -11.17 -26.38
N GLY A 246 -15.67 -10.02 -25.89
CA GLY A 246 -16.34 -8.73 -25.96
C GLY A 246 -16.93 -8.30 -24.61
N THR A 247 -17.96 -7.45 -24.67
CA THR A 247 -18.64 -6.89 -23.49
C THR A 247 -19.96 -7.61 -23.25
N ARG A 248 -20.18 -8.09 -22.02
CA ARG A 248 -21.43 -8.72 -21.58
C ARG A 248 -21.80 -8.30 -20.16
N THR A 249 -23.05 -8.51 -19.75
CA THR A 249 -23.43 -8.36 -18.35
C THR A 249 -22.92 -9.54 -17.50
N THR A 250 -22.68 -9.29 -16.21
CA THR A 250 -22.22 -10.29 -15.23
C THR A 250 -22.87 -10.04 -13.87
N THR A 251 -22.78 -11.02 -12.97
CA THR A 251 -23.26 -10.97 -11.57
C THR A 251 -22.12 -10.75 -10.56
N ASP A 252 -20.95 -10.29 -11.01
CA ASP A 252 -19.79 -10.04 -10.14
C ASP A 252 -20.10 -8.96 -9.08
N SER A 253 -19.95 -9.32 -7.81
CA SER A 253 -19.99 -8.37 -6.68
C SER A 253 -18.66 -7.63 -6.53
N PHE A 254 -18.65 -6.51 -5.79
CA PHE A 254 -17.43 -5.76 -5.44
C PHE A 254 -17.27 -5.71 -3.92
N THR A 255 -16.03 -5.80 -3.43
CA THR A 255 -15.73 -5.65 -2.01
C THR A 255 -15.96 -4.22 -1.56
N ASP A 256 -16.62 -4.01 -0.42
CA ASP A 256 -16.68 -2.68 0.18
C ASP A 256 -15.29 -2.27 0.68
N MET A 257 -14.73 -1.24 0.05
CA MET A 257 -13.47 -0.61 0.45
C MET A 257 -13.72 0.74 1.15
N SER A 258 -14.89 0.96 1.76
CA SER A 258 -15.24 2.21 2.46
C SER A 258 -14.30 2.54 3.64
N GLN A 259 -13.88 1.50 4.38
CA GLN A 259 -13.06 1.57 5.59
C GLN A 259 -11.55 1.52 5.28
N ASP A 260 -10.71 1.64 6.32
CA ASP A 260 -9.28 1.39 6.18
C ASP A 260 -8.94 -0.11 6.18
N PHE A 261 -8.99 -0.71 5.01
CA PHE A 261 -8.56 -2.10 4.79
C PHE A 261 -7.03 -2.27 4.77
N THR A 262 -6.22 -1.20 4.79
CA THR A 262 -4.76 -1.33 4.87
C THR A 262 -4.32 -1.90 6.21
N LYS A 263 -4.98 -1.50 7.32
CA LYS A 263 -4.75 -2.05 8.65
C LYS A 263 -5.13 -3.54 8.74
N VAL A 264 -6.28 -3.90 8.17
CA VAL A 264 -6.74 -5.31 8.13
C VAL A 264 -5.76 -6.18 7.35
N LEU A 265 -5.25 -5.70 6.21
CA LEU A 265 -4.23 -6.43 5.44
C LEU A 265 -2.89 -6.55 6.18
N PHE A 266 -2.50 -5.52 6.94
CA PHE A 266 -1.23 -5.48 7.66
C PHE A 266 -1.13 -6.52 8.77
N TYR A 267 -2.20 -6.70 9.56
CA TYR A 267 -2.28 -7.71 10.62
C TYR A 267 -2.71 -9.11 10.13
N ARG A 268 -2.98 -9.29 8.82
CA ARG A 268 -3.45 -10.57 8.30
C ARG A 268 -2.29 -11.54 8.15
N ASP A 269 -2.43 -12.71 8.78
CA ASP A 269 -1.46 -13.81 8.73
C ASP A 269 -0.09 -13.44 9.35
N THR A 270 -0.06 -12.53 10.33
CA THR A 270 1.16 -12.03 10.99
C THR A 270 1.09 -12.12 12.51
N ARG A 271 2.26 -12.25 13.14
CA ARG A 271 2.49 -12.15 14.59
C ARG A 271 2.57 -10.68 15.04
N TYR A 272 1.82 -10.37 16.09
CA TYR A 272 1.72 -9.10 16.80
C TYR A 272 1.08 -9.38 18.17
N GLY A 273 1.29 -8.51 19.15
CA GLY A 273 0.93 -8.73 20.55
C GLY A 273 2.08 -8.34 21.50
N GLU A 274 1.78 -8.12 22.77
CA GLU A 274 2.76 -7.74 23.80
C GLU A 274 3.85 -8.81 23.97
N GLU A 275 3.51 -10.08 23.74
CA GLU A 275 4.41 -11.23 23.78
C GLU A 275 5.54 -11.18 22.72
N PHE A 276 5.36 -10.41 21.64
CA PHE A 276 6.34 -10.26 20.57
C PHE A 276 7.25 -9.04 20.72
N VAL A 277 7.09 -8.23 21.78
CA VAL A 277 7.87 -7.01 22.00
C VAL A 277 9.37 -7.28 22.10
N GLU A 278 9.82 -8.33 22.79
CA GLU A 278 11.26 -8.63 22.91
C GLU A 278 11.86 -9.13 21.57
N GLU A 279 11.12 -9.91 20.77
CA GLU A 279 11.52 -10.26 19.40
C GLU A 279 11.67 -9.00 18.54
N VAL A 280 10.75 -8.04 18.66
CA VAL A 280 10.86 -6.75 17.95
C VAL A 280 12.09 -5.97 18.43
N LEU A 281 12.32 -5.87 19.74
CA LEU A 281 13.50 -5.20 20.28
C LEU A 281 14.81 -5.84 19.78
N GLN A 282 14.85 -7.17 19.62
CA GLN A 282 15.99 -7.84 18.99
C GLN A 282 16.18 -7.42 17.52
N VAL A 283 15.10 -7.31 16.73
CA VAL A 283 15.16 -6.78 15.35
C VAL A 283 15.64 -5.32 15.34
N LEU A 284 15.24 -4.50 16.32
CA LEU A 284 15.67 -3.10 16.43
C LEU A 284 17.15 -2.95 16.82
N ARG A 285 17.68 -3.84 17.68
CA ARG A 285 19.13 -3.88 18.00
C ARG A 285 20.01 -4.19 16.77
N ALA A 286 19.44 -4.87 15.77
CA ALA A 286 20.10 -5.18 14.50
C ALA A 286 19.77 -4.19 13.36
N ALA A 287 18.89 -3.21 13.60
CA ALA A 287 18.56 -2.18 12.62
C ALA A 287 19.71 -1.19 12.44
N SER A 288 19.82 -0.62 11.24
CA SER A 288 20.79 0.44 10.95
C SER A 288 20.14 1.65 10.31
N TRP A 289 20.68 2.83 10.61
CA TRP A 289 20.32 4.10 10.00
C TRP A 289 21.59 4.91 9.72
N TRP A 290 21.58 5.63 8.61
CA TRP A 290 22.58 6.65 8.29
C TRP A 290 21.96 7.72 7.39
N SER A 291 22.57 8.90 7.34
CA SER A 291 22.24 9.95 6.38
C SER A 291 23.38 10.06 5.37
N ASN A 292 23.04 10.20 4.09
CA ASN A 292 24.00 10.52 3.03
C ASN A 292 24.27 12.03 2.97
N GLU A 293 25.35 12.43 2.30
CA GLU A 293 25.71 13.84 2.05
C GLU A 293 24.59 14.62 1.32
N ASP A 294 23.85 13.95 0.44
CA ASP A 294 22.66 14.50 -0.27
C ASP A 294 21.43 14.74 0.65
N GLY A 295 21.57 14.64 1.98
CA GLY A 295 20.49 14.75 2.96
C GLY A 295 19.46 13.60 2.90
N CYS A 296 19.78 12.53 2.19
CA CYS A 296 18.93 11.34 2.09
C CYS A 296 19.14 10.42 3.30
N ASP A 297 18.08 10.21 4.09
CA ASP A 297 18.10 9.22 5.16
C ASP A 297 17.94 7.82 4.58
N MET A 298 18.70 6.88 5.12
CA MET A 298 18.68 5.48 4.75
C MET A 298 18.48 4.62 5.98
N PHE A 299 17.60 3.62 5.91
CA PHE A 299 17.40 2.64 6.97
C PHE A 299 17.46 1.21 6.40
N ASP A 300 18.03 0.28 7.16
CA ASP A 300 17.85 -1.16 6.97
C ASP A 300 17.21 -1.74 8.24
N VAL A 301 15.96 -2.20 8.12
CA VAL A 301 15.13 -2.69 9.22
C VAL A 301 14.31 -3.89 8.74
N ASN A 302 14.37 -5.00 9.48
CA ASN A 302 13.61 -6.24 9.19
C ASN A 302 13.70 -6.73 7.72
N GLY A 303 14.86 -6.56 7.07
CA GLY A 303 15.08 -6.94 5.66
C GLY A 303 14.44 -6.01 4.62
N PHE A 304 14.03 -4.81 5.03
CA PHE A 304 13.62 -3.73 4.15
C PHE A 304 14.66 -2.62 4.13
N ARG A 305 15.03 -2.21 2.92
CA ARG A 305 15.75 -0.96 2.71
C ARG A 305 14.76 0.17 2.49
N ILE A 306 14.88 1.21 3.29
CA ILE A 306 14.07 2.44 3.22
C ILE A 306 15.00 3.59 2.86
N SER A 307 14.53 4.50 2.01
CA SER A 307 15.20 5.77 1.76
C SER A 307 14.20 6.92 1.84
N GLN A 308 14.55 8.00 2.53
CA GLN A 308 13.81 9.27 2.51
C GLN A 308 14.70 10.40 1.99
N THR A 309 14.34 11.00 0.87
CA THR A 309 15.01 12.17 0.30
C THR A 309 14.68 13.46 1.08
N PRO A 310 15.40 14.58 0.85
CA PRO A 310 15.14 15.86 1.53
C PRO A 310 13.74 16.43 1.32
N ASP A 311 13.12 16.20 0.15
CA ASP A 311 11.72 16.58 -0.15
C ASP A 311 10.67 15.67 0.54
N GLY A 312 11.14 14.75 1.39
CA GLY A 312 10.32 13.80 2.13
C GLY A 312 9.82 12.62 1.31
N LEU A 313 10.17 12.48 0.03
CA LEU A 313 9.79 11.30 -0.76
C LEU A 313 10.40 10.02 -0.15
N VAL A 314 9.53 9.08 0.20
CA VAL A 314 9.91 7.79 0.79
C VAL A 314 9.81 6.67 -0.23
N LYS A 315 10.81 5.78 -0.22
CA LYS A 315 10.85 4.52 -0.95
C LYS A 315 11.11 3.38 0.03
N VAL A 316 10.33 2.31 -0.04
CA VAL A 316 10.50 1.08 0.75
C VAL A 316 10.62 -0.10 -0.21
N THR A 317 11.69 -0.85 -0.07
CA THR A 317 12.02 -2.02 -0.92
C THR A 317 12.43 -3.20 -0.07
N ARG A 318 11.92 -4.40 -0.41
CA ARG A 318 12.48 -5.65 0.12
C ARG A 318 13.88 -5.87 -0.47
N SER A 319 14.76 -6.51 0.28
CA SER A 319 16.10 -6.91 -0.19
C SER A 319 16.09 -7.69 -1.53
N ASN A 320 15.03 -8.47 -1.79
CA ASN A 320 14.85 -9.20 -3.05
C ASN A 320 14.29 -8.37 -4.23
N ASN A 321 14.04 -7.07 -4.03
CA ASN A 321 13.48 -6.11 -5.01
C ASN A 321 12.15 -6.50 -5.70
N LYS A 322 11.45 -7.56 -5.25
CA LYS A 322 10.17 -8.02 -5.84
C LYS A 322 8.96 -7.17 -5.43
N SER A 323 9.13 -6.23 -4.50
CA SER A 323 8.07 -5.35 -4.05
C SER A 323 8.60 -3.98 -3.70
N LEU A 324 7.87 -2.96 -4.14
CA LEU A 324 8.22 -1.55 -4.02
C LEU A 324 7.00 -0.78 -3.53
N ILE A 325 7.17 -0.06 -2.43
CA ILE A 325 6.25 1.01 -2.00
C ILE A 325 7.00 2.34 -2.17
N ARG A 326 6.34 3.36 -2.68
CA ARG A 326 6.88 4.72 -2.77
C ARG A 326 5.76 5.72 -2.48
N THR A 327 6.04 6.78 -1.74
CA THR A 327 5.10 7.90 -1.58
C THR A 327 5.79 9.23 -1.34
N SER A 328 5.27 10.32 -1.92
CA SER A 328 5.76 11.69 -1.69
C SER A 328 4.72 12.52 -0.94
N PRO A 329 5.13 13.33 0.05
CA PRO A 329 4.25 14.22 0.78
C PRO A 329 3.89 15.47 -0.04
N GLY A 330 4.74 15.88 -0.99
CA GLY A 330 4.58 17.14 -1.75
C GLY A 330 3.52 17.11 -2.85
N ASN A 331 3.43 16.01 -3.62
CA ASN A 331 2.46 15.85 -4.71
C ASN A 331 1.44 14.71 -4.48
N GLY A 332 1.45 14.13 -3.27
CA GLY A 332 0.62 12.97 -2.91
C GLY A 332 0.87 11.72 -3.75
N SER A 333 1.99 11.65 -4.49
CA SER A 333 2.27 10.48 -5.31
C SER A 333 2.38 9.22 -4.47
N ALA A 334 1.89 8.13 -5.04
CA ALA A 334 1.90 6.79 -4.46
C ALA A 334 2.29 5.81 -5.56
N THR A 335 3.13 4.83 -5.24
CA THR A 335 3.42 3.69 -6.11
C THR A 335 3.45 2.42 -5.29
N LEU A 336 2.81 1.39 -5.82
CA LEU A 336 2.73 0.07 -5.22
C LEU A 336 2.96 -0.97 -6.32
N THR A 337 4.08 -1.68 -6.24
CA THR A 337 4.43 -2.75 -7.17
C THR A 337 4.55 -4.07 -6.43
N THR A 338 3.87 -5.09 -6.93
CA THR A 338 3.99 -6.50 -6.53
C THR A 338 4.17 -7.38 -7.78
N ASN A 339 4.34 -8.69 -7.58
CA ASN A 339 4.41 -9.66 -8.68
C ASN A 339 3.11 -9.75 -9.52
N PHE A 340 2.01 -9.14 -9.08
CA PHE A 340 0.69 -9.24 -9.73
C PHE A 340 0.14 -7.89 -10.21
N MET A 341 0.72 -6.77 -9.75
CA MET A 341 0.18 -5.44 -10.00
C MET A 341 1.28 -4.38 -9.96
N HIS A 342 1.19 -3.43 -10.88
CA HIS A 342 1.82 -2.12 -10.75
C HIS A 342 0.73 -1.05 -10.69
N CYS A 343 0.71 -0.28 -9.60
CA CYS A 343 -0.25 0.78 -9.34
C CYS A 343 0.47 2.10 -9.08
N THR A 344 0.01 3.19 -9.69
CA THR A 344 0.45 4.56 -9.38
C THR A 344 -0.76 5.45 -9.12
N ALA A 345 -0.58 6.43 -8.24
CA ALA A 345 -1.54 7.51 -8.05
C ALA A 345 -0.80 8.82 -7.78
N SER A 346 -1.44 9.97 -8.00
CA SER A 346 -0.86 11.28 -7.76
C SER A 346 -1.94 12.35 -7.61
N LEU A 347 -1.66 13.37 -6.80
CA LEU A 347 -2.46 14.61 -6.67
C LEU A 347 -1.78 15.81 -7.36
N GLY A 348 -0.65 15.59 -8.04
CA GLY A 348 0.07 16.62 -8.79
C GLY A 348 -0.67 17.09 -10.05
N GLN A 349 0.04 17.82 -10.92
CA GLN A 349 -0.51 18.42 -12.15
C GLN A 349 -1.31 17.41 -13.00
N THR A 350 -0.79 16.20 -13.16
CA THR A 350 -1.48 15.05 -13.76
C THR A 350 -2.08 14.16 -12.67
N SER A 351 -3.14 14.65 -12.03
CA SER A 351 -3.87 13.86 -11.03
C SER A 351 -4.45 12.58 -11.66
N HIS A 352 -4.11 11.42 -11.09
CA HIS A 352 -4.48 10.13 -11.66
C HIS A 352 -4.60 9.02 -10.59
N LEU A 353 -5.24 7.92 -11.01
CA LEU A 353 -5.07 6.58 -10.48
C LEU A 353 -4.87 5.65 -11.68
N PHE A 354 -3.77 4.93 -11.72
CA PHE A 354 -3.42 4.01 -12.79
C PHE A 354 -3.10 2.64 -12.20
N VAL A 355 -3.68 1.59 -12.77
CA VAL A 355 -3.51 0.22 -12.31
C VAL A 355 -3.28 -0.69 -13.51
N ARG A 356 -2.20 -1.46 -13.46
CA ARG A 356 -1.85 -2.49 -14.45
C ARG A 356 -1.68 -3.81 -13.73
N SER A 357 -2.51 -4.79 -14.05
CA SER A 357 -2.24 -6.18 -13.66
C SER A 357 -1.00 -6.70 -14.40
N VAL A 358 -0.25 -7.57 -13.75
CA VAL A 358 0.87 -8.30 -14.34
C VAL A 358 0.37 -9.73 -14.58
N PRO A 359 0.16 -10.14 -15.84
CA PRO A 359 -0.12 -11.55 -16.15
C PRO A 359 1.05 -12.43 -15.69
N ARG A 360 0.74 -13.67 -15.32
CA ARG A 360 1.72 -14.75 -15.21
C ARG A 360 1.65 -15.62 -16.46
#